data_AF-A0A7X3U0C7-F1
#
_entry.id   AF-A0A7X3U0C7-F1
#
_cell.length_a   1.000
_cell.length_b   1.000
_cell.length_c   1.000
_cell.angle_alpha   90.00
_cell.angle_beta   90.00
_cell.angle_gamma   90.00
#
_symmetry.space_group_name_H-M   'P 1'
#
loop_
_entity.id
_entity.type
_entity.pdbx_description
1 polymer ?
#
loop_
_entity_poly.entity_id
_entity_poly.type
_entity_poly.pdbx_seq_one_letter_code
_entity_poly.pdbx_strand_id
1 'polypeptide(L)'
;GGPPPPPPRRGRGPPGGGPGAPPPRPPRPTPWATLVGAVPGALPPVIGWTAARGAATAEAWVLFGIVFLWQMPHFHALSWLYRDDFRRAGLPFLAVLDESGRQASAQGLLCAAALLPMSLAAGLVGLGGPLYLAAAALFGLAFTAAAARFRLHRSAARARAVFLGSLAYLPLLWGLLVVERAF
;
A
#
# COMPACT_ATOMS: atom_id res chain seq x y z
N GLY A 1 21.24 54.26 -35.17
CA GLY A 1 21.81 53.70 -33.93
C GLY A 1 20.68 53.37 -33.00
N GLY A 2 20.33 52.09 -32.87
CA GLY A 2 19.36 51.62 -31.86
C GLY A 2 20.11 51.16 -30.60
N PRO A 3 19.56 51.36 -29.39
CA PRO A 3 20.23 50.96 -28.16
C PRO A 3 20.41 49.44 -28.08
N PRO A 4 21.51 48.96 -27.45
CA PRO A 4 21.78 47.53 -27.33
C PRO A 4 20.75 46.83 -26.43
N PRO A 5 20.47 45.53 -26.66
CA PRO A 5 19.51 44.77 -25.87
C PRO A 5 19.94 44.64 -24.40
N PRO A 6 18.99 44.63 -23.45
CA PRO A 6 19.30 44.53 -22.04
C PRO A 6 19.88 43.15 -21.69
N PRO A 7 20.80 43.06 -20.71
CA PRO A 7 21.39 41.80 -20.30
C PRO A 7 20.34 40.86 -19.69
N PRO A 8 20.55 39.52 -19.77
CA PRO A 8 19.62 38.54 -19.21
C PRO A 8 19.48 38.75 -17.70
N ARG A 9 18.22 38.88 -17.23
CA ARG A 9 17.89 38.95 -15.80
C ARG A 9 18.41 37.67 -15.13
N ARG A 10 19.48 37.78 -14.35
CA ARG A 10 19.84 36.76 -13.37
C ARG A 10 18.63 36.53 -12.48
N GLY A 11 18.06 35.32 -12.56
CA GLY A 11 16.97 34.92 -11.67
C GLY A 11 17.38 35.21 -10.24
N ARG A 12 16.55 35.99 -9.52
CA ARG A 12 16.67 36.10 -8.06
C ARG A 12 16.48 34.69 -7.52
N GLY A 13 17.58 34.07 -7.07
CA GLY A 13 17.49 32.90 -6.21
C GLY A 13 16.70 33.25 -4.94
N PRO A 14 16.10 32.25 -4.27
CA PRO A 14 15.36 32.47 -3.03
C PRO A 14 16.27 33.18 -2.00
N PRO A 15 15.72 34.14 -1.22
CA PRO A 15 16.51 34.86 -0.23
C PRO A 15 16.82 33.91 0.93
N GLY A 16 18.11 33.64 1.16
CA GLY A 16 18.59 32.99 2.39
C GLY A 16 19.02 31.54 2.21
N GLY A 17 20.29 31.35 1.87
CA GLY A 17 20.98 30.07 1.94
C GLY A 17 22.45 30.29 1.60
N GLY A 18 23.30 30.39 2.63
CA GLY A 18 24.74 30.56 2.42
C GLY A 18 25.33 29.44 1.56
N PRO A 19 26.36 29.72 0.74
CA PRO A 19 27.02 28.73 -0.09
C PRO A 19 27.73 27.72 0.83
N GLY A 20 27.13 26.55 1.05
CA GLY A 20 27.68 25.51 1.91
C GLY A 20 26.70 24.88 2.90
N ALA A 21 25.45 25.35 2.98
CA ALA A 21 24.43 24.66 3.78
C ALA A 21 24.18 23.26 3.18
N PRO A 22 24.33 22.16 3.94
CA PRO A 22 23.98 20.84 3.46
C PRO A 22 22.50 20.82 3.05
N PRO A 23 22.13 20.06 2.01
CA PRO A 23 20.75 19.99 1.56
C PRO A 23 19.84 19.64 2.75
N PRO A 24 18.62 20.21 2.81
CA PRO A 24 17.69 19.92 3.88
C PRO A 24 17.48 18.40 3.95
N ARG A 25 17.65 17.83 5.14
CA ARG A 25 17.43 16.39 5.35
C ARG A 25 15.98 16.08 4.98
N PRO A 26 15.71 15.07 4.14
CA PRO A 26 14.34 14.68 3.87
C PRO A 26 13.65 14.30 5.19
N PRO A 27 12.35 14.62 5.34
CA PRO A 27 11.60 14.20 6.50
C PRO A 27 11.72 12.68 6.66
N ARG A 28 11.90 12.21 7.89
CA ARG A 28 11.92 10.78 8.22
C ARG A 28 10.47 10.34 8.40
N PRO A 29 9.81 9.70 7.40
CA PRO A 29 8.47 9.17 7.60
C PRO A 29 8.47 8.20 8.78
N THR A 30 7.54 8.42 9.69
CA THR A 30 7.25 7.47 10.76
C THR A 30 6.53 6.26 10.17
N PRO A 31 6.59 5.07 10.81
CA PRO A 31 5.86 3.88 10.34
C PRO A 31 4.35 4.11 10.17
N TRP A 32 3.81 5.07 10.92
CA TRP A 32 2.41 5.49 10.89
C TRP A 32 2.05 6.38 9.70
N ALA A 33 3.02 7.09 9.11
CA ALA A 33 2.77 7.94 7.95
C ALA A 33 2.25 7.14 6.75
N THR A 34 2.72 5.89 6.59
CA THR A 34 2.23 4.98 5.54
C THR A 34 0.77 4.59 5.74
N LEU A 35 0.31 4.44 6.98
CA LEU A 35 -1.10 4.14 7.26
C LEU A 35 -2.01 5.33 6.94
N VAL A 36 -1.57 6.55 7.24
CA VAL A 36 -2.33 7.76 6.87
C VAL A 36 -2.38 7.91 5.35
N GLY A 37 -1.26 7.70 4.66
CA GLY A 37 -1.18 7.73 3.20
C GLY A 37 -1.97 6.60 2.50
N ALA A 38 -2.26 5.51 3.20
CA ALA A 38 -3.04 4.40 2.68
C ALA A 38 -4.56 4.68 2.61
N VAL A 39 -5.05 5.65 3.39
CA VAL A 39 -6.48 5.99 3.45
C VAL A 39 -7.03 6.42 2.08
N PRO A 40 -6.44 7.42 1.38
CA PRO A 40 -6.93 7.81 0.06
C PRO A 40 -6.93 6.67 -0.96
N GLY A 41 -5.93 5.78 -0.89
CA GLY A 41 -5.84 4.61 -1.77
C GLY A 41 -6.93 3.57 -1.55
N ALA A 42 -7.54 3.55 -0.36
CA ALA A 42 -8.61 2.62 0.01
C ALA A 42 -10.03 3.22 -0.12
N LEU A 43 -10.17 4.51 -0.41
CA LEU A 43 -11.47 5.15 -0.64
C LEU A 43 -12.20 4.77 -1.94
N PRO A 44 -11.57 4.35 -3.04
CA PRO A 44 -12.30 4.09 -4.29
C PRO A 44 -13.50 3.13 -4.18
N PRO A 45 -13.42 1.99 -3.45
CA PRO A 45 -14.59 1.14 -3.21
C PRO A 45 -15.73 1.84 -2.45
N VAL A 46 -15.42 2.72 -1.50
CA VAL A 46 -16.42 3.49 -0.74
C VAL A 46 -17.17 4.44 -1.66
N ILE A 47 -16.42 5.14 -2.51
CA ILE A 47 -16.98 6.09 -3.48
C ILE A 47 -17.87 5.34 -4.47
N GLY A 48 -17.39 4.22 -5.02
CA GLY A 48 -18.17 3.39 -5.95
C GLY A 48 -19.46 2.84 -5.32
N TRP A 49 -19.36 2.33 -4.09
CA TRP A 49 -20.53 1.81 -3.36
C TRP A 49 -21.55 2.92 -3.06
N THR A 50 -21.08 4.06 -2.54
CA THR A 50 -21.93 5.20 -2.21
C THR A 50 -22.61 5.75 -3.46
N ALA A 51 -21.89 5.83 -4.59
CA ALA A 51 -22.47 6.26 -5.87
C ALA A 51 -23.57 5.30 -6.36
N ALA A 52 -23.41 3.99 -6.16
CA ALA A 52 -24.40 2.99 -6.59
C ALA A 52 -25.60 2.84 -5.64
N ARG A 53 -25.40 3.08 -4.34
CA ARG A 53 -26.40 2.79 -3.29
C ARG A 53 -26.97 4.03 -2.60
N GLY A 54 -26.40 5.20 -2.84
CA GLY A 54 -26.79 6.46 -2.21
C GLY A 54 -26.31 6.63 -0.76
N ALA A 55 -25.59 5.66 -0.19
CA ALA A 55 -25.08 5.70 1.18
C ALA A 55 -23.82 4.85 1.36
N ALA A 56 -22.94 5.27 2.28
CA ALA A 56 -21.76 4.52 2.71
C ALA A 56 -22.13 3.54 3.84
N THR A 57 -22.77 2.42 3.47
CA THR A 57 -23.20 1.37 4.41
C THR A 57 -22.01 0.52 4.89
N ALA A 58 -22.27 -0.46 5.77
CA ALA A 58 -21.23 -1.33 6.35
C ALA A 58 -20.40 -2.05 5.28
N GLU A 59 -21.02 -2.45 4.18
CA GLU A 59 -20.38 -3.06 3.01
C GLU A 59 -19.27 -2.17 2.44
N ALA A 60 -19.54 -0.89 2.24
CA ALA A 60 -18.55 0.08 1.74
C ALA A 60 -17.31 0.11 2.63
N TRP A 61 -17.51 0.10 3.95
CA TRP A 61 -16.42 0.15 4.93
C TRP A 61 -15.66 -1.17 5.06
N VAL A 62 -16.32 -2.31 4.84
CA VAL A 62 -15.62 -3.61 4.73
C VAL A 62 -14.74 -3.63 3.48
N LEU A 63 -15.25 -3.18 2.32
CA LEU A 63 -14.46 -3.07 1.09
C LEU A 63 -13.26 -2.13 1.26
N PHE A 64 -13.47 -0.99 1.94
CA PHE A 64 -12.40 -0.09 2.36
C PHE A 64 -11.34 -0.82 3.19
N GLY A 65 -11.77 -1.53 4.24
CA GLY A 65 -10.88 -2.27 5.13
C GLY A 65 -10.05 -3.30 4.40
N ILE A 66 -10.64 -4.05 3.46
CA ILE A 66 -9.94 -5.02 2.62
C ILE A 66 -8.82 -4.34 1.83
N VAL A 67 -9.13 -3.26 1.09
CA VAL A 67 -8.13 -2.56 0.25
C VAL A 67 -7.08 -1.85 1.12
N PHE A 68 -7.49 -1.26 2.23
CA PHE A 68 -6.63 -0.59 3.20
C PHE A 68 -5.60 -1.54 3.82
N LEU A 69 -6.03 -2.72 4.26
CA LEU A 69 -5.14 -3.69 4.89
C LEU A 69 -4.28 -4.41 3.86
N TRP A 70 -4.82 -4.69 2.66
CA TRP A 70 -4.12 -5.40 1.59
C TRP A 70 -2.92 -4.63 1.01
N GLN A 71 -3.03 -3.30 0.88
CA GLN A 71 -1.97 -2.52 0.22
C GLN A 71 -0.66 -2.51 1.03
N MET A 72 -0.73 -2.67 2.36
CA MET A 72 0.45 -2.61 3.23
C MET A 72 1.43 -3.78 2.96
N PRO A 73 1.05 -5.07 3.07
CA PRO A 73 1.95 -6.17 2.72
C PRO A 73 2.40 -6.11 1.25
N HIS A 74 1.56 -5.63 0.34
CA HIS A 74 1.93 -5.42 -1.07
C HIS A 74 3.08 -4.41 -1.21
N PHE A 75 2.93 -3.20 -0.67
CA PHE A 75 3.95 -2.15 -0.73
C PHE A 75 5.20 -2.48 0.09
N HIS A 76 5.07 -3.16 1.23
CA HIS A 76 6.23 -3.60 2.01
C HIS A 76 7.03 -4.67 1.27
N ALA A 77 6.39 -5.60 0.58
CA ALA A 77 7.07 -6.58 -0.26
C ALA A 77 7.76 -5.93 -1.47
N LEU A 78 7.06 -5.01 -2.14
CA LEU A 78 7.60 -4.24 -3.27
C LEU A 78 8.83 -3.43 -2.86
N SER A 79 8.73 -2.73 -1.72
CA SER A 79 9.82 -1.90 -1.22
C SER A 79 11.07 -2.70 -0.86
N TRP A 80 10.90 -3.93 -0.38
CA TRP A 80 12.02 -4.85 -0.17
C TRP A 80 12.65 -5.32 -1.49
N LEU A 81 11.84 -5.69 -2.50
CA LEU A 81 12.32 -6.19 -3.78
C LEU A 81 13.11 -5.16 -4.57
N TYR A 82 12.64 -3.91 -4.58
CA TYR A 82 13.22 -2.81 -5.36
C TYR A 82 14.06 -1.86 -4.51
N ARG A 83 14.49 -2.28 -3.32
CA ARG A 83 15.21 -1.43 -2.36
C ARG A 83 16.48 -0.80 -2.94
N ASP A 84 17.22 -1.55 -3.76
CA ASP A 84 18.47 -1.07 -4.34
C ASP A 84 18.21 -0.07 -5.46
N ASP A 85 17.15 -0.30 -6.25
CA ASP A 85 16.73 0.62 -7.30
C ASP A 85 16.24 1.95 -6.71
N PHE A 86 15.44 1.90 -5.64
CA PHE A 86 15.02 3.10 -4.91
C PHE A 86 16.19 3.86 -4.31
N ARG A 87 17.19 3.15 -3.77
CA ARG A 87 18.42 3.76 -3.26
C ARG A 87 19.19 4.48 -4.37
N ARG A 88 19.35 3.85 -5.54
CA ARG A 88 20.03 4.47 -6.69
C ARG A 88 19.28 5.70 -7.23
N ALA A 89 17.95 5.69 -7.16
CA ALA A 89 17.11 6.80 -7.59
C ALA A 89 17.00 7.96 -6.58
N GLY A 90 17.57 7.84 -5.38
CA GLY A 90 17.46 8.85 -4.33
C GLY A 90 16.04 9.03 -3.78
N LEU A 91 15.15 8.06 -3.96
CA LEU A 91 13.76 8.13 -3.52
C LEU A 91 13.65 7.74 -2.03
N PRO A 92 13.12 8.61 -1.16
CA PRO A 92 12.96 8.32 0.26
C PRO A 92 11.78 7.36 0.49
N PHE A 93 11.97 6.06 0.22
CA PHE A 93 10.97 5.02 0.47
C PHE A 93 11.18 4.38 1.85
N LEU A 94 10.13 3.81 2.45
CA LEU A 94 10.22 3.22 3.80
C LEU A 94 11.26 2.08 3.90
N ALA A 95 11.52 1.36 2.80
CA ALA A 95 12.61 0.36 2.73
C ALA A 95 14.02 0.96 2.65
N VAL A 96 14.16 2.23 2.24
CA VAL A 96 15.43 2.97 2.31
C VAL A 96 15.72 3.40 3.74
N LEU A 97 14.67 3.59 4.56
CA LEU A 97 14.77 4.03 5.96
C LEU A 97 14.82 2.88 6.96
N ASP A 98 14.20 1.74 6.64
CA ASP A 98 14.32 0.48 7.39
C ASP A 98 15.22 -0.50 6.64
N GLU A 99 16.55 -0.29 6.75
CA GLU A 99 17.54 -1.14 6.08
C GLU A 99 17.42 -2.62 6.44
N SER A 100 16.94 -2.91 7.65
CA SER A 100 16.71 -4.25 8.17
C SER A 100 15.43 -4.91 7.64
N GLY A 101 14.51 -4.13 7.08
CA GLY A 101 13.15 -4.54 6.70
C GLY A 101 12.32 -5.06 7.87
N ARG A 102 12.74 -4.85 9.12
CA ARG A 102 12.07 -5.40 10.31
C ARG A 102 10.72 -4.76 10.57
N GLN A 103 10.64 -3.44 10.49
CA GLN A 103 9.42 -2.69 10.72
C GLN A 103 8.45 -2.92 9.56
N ALA A 104 8.94 -2.82 8.32
CA ALA A 104 8.13 -3.05 7.12
C ALA A 104 7.52 -4.46 7.09
N SER A 105 8.32 -5.50 7.38
CA SER A 105 7.81 -6.88 7.44
C SER A 105 6.87 -7.13 8.63
N ALA A 106 7.06 -6.44 9.76
CA ALA A 106 6.17 -6.57 10.92
C ALA A 106 4.81 -5.92 10.65
N GLN A 107 4.80 -4.71 10.10
CA GLN A 107 3.59 -4.00 9.70
C GLN A 107 2.85 -4.75 8.58
N GLY A 108 3.58 -5.24 7.58
CA GLY A 108 3.02 -6.08 6.52
C GLY A 108 2.37 -7.36 7.07
N LEU A 109 3.02 -8.05 8.02
CA LEU A 109 2.42 -9.21 8.69
C LEU A 109 1.17 -8.85 9.50
N LEU A 110 1.22 -7.77 10.29
CA LEU A 110 0.07 -7.33 11.08
C LEU A 110 -1.13 -7.00 10.18
N CYS A 111 -0.90 -6.28 9.09
CA CYS A 111 -1.95 -5.96 8.12
C CYS A 111 -2.46 -7.19 7.37
N ALA A 112 -1.59 -8.14 6.99
CA ALA A 112 -2.02 -9.41 6.38
C ALA A 112 -2.85 -10.27 7.35
N ALA A 113 -2.46 -10.33 8.63
CA ALA A 113 -3.21 -11.04 9.66
C ALA A 113 -4.57 -10.38 9.95
N ALA A 114 -4.63 -9.04 9.96
CA ALA A 114 -5.88 -8.29 10.11
C ALA A 114 -6.78 -8.36 8.86
N LEU A 115 -6.19 -8.54 7.67
CA LEU A 115 -6.92 -8.70 6.43
C LEU A 115 -7.80 -9.95 6.45
N LEU A 116 -7.35 -11.05 7.06
CA LEU A 116 -8.12 -12.29 7.16
C LEU A 116 -9.52 -12.09 7.81
N PRO A 117 -9.64 -11.61 9.07
CA PRO A 117 -10.95 -11.38 9.68
C PRO A 117 -11.73 -10.29 8.94
N MET A 118 -11.07 -9.27 8.37
CA MET A 118 -11.74 -8.24 7.57
C MET A 118 -12.38 -8.82 6.30
N SER A 119 -11.68 -9.71 5.59
CA SER A 119 -12.21 -10.40 4.42
C SER A 119 -13.36 -11.34 4.78
N LEU A 120 -13.31 -12.00 5.95
CA LEU A 120 -14.41 -12.82 6.45
C LEU A 120 -15.63 -11.98 6.89
N ALA A 121 -15.41 -10.78 7.42
CA ALA A 121 -16.48 -9.85 7.78
C ALA A 121 -17.37 -9.47 6.59
N ALA A 122 -16.88 -9.61 5.35
CA ALA A 122 -17.69 -9.43 4.15
C ALA A 122 -18.90 -10.39 4.10
N GLY A 123 -18.80 -11.61 4.63
CA GLY A 123 -19.96 -12.49 4.73
C GLY A 123 -20.98 -12.04 5.78
N LEU A 124 -20.54 -11.39 6.86
CA LEU A 124 -21.42 -10.88 7.92
C LEU A 124 -22.29 -9.71 7.44
N VAL A 125 -21.79 -8.94 6.47
CA VAL A 125 -22.53 -7.82 5.85
C VAL A 125 -23.23 -8.23 4.56
N GLY A 126 -23.30 -9.53 4.25
CA GLY A 126 -24.02 -10.05 3.08
C GLY A 126 -23.35 -9.77 1.73
N LEU A 127 -22.05 -9.44 1.71
CA LEU A 127 -21.31 -9.27 0.45
C LEU A 127 -20.98 -10.60 -0.22
N GLY A 128 -20.53 -11.59 0.56
CA GLY A 128 -20.10 -12.90 0.04
C GLY A 128 -20.77 -14.06 0.77
N GLY A 129 -21.02 -15.15 0.05
CA GLY A 129 -21.63 -16.34 0.63
C GLY A 129 -20.58 -17.42 0.97
N PRO A 130 -21.00 -18.69 1.11
CA PRO A 130 -20.14 -19.76 1.60
C PRO A 130 -18.89 -20.00 0.74
N LEU A 131 -19.01 -19.85 -0.59
CA LEU A 131 -17.87 -20.07 -1.49
C LEU A 131 -16.81 -18.98 -1.32
N TYR A 132 -17.25 -17.71 -1.30
CA TYR A 132 -16.37 -16.59 -0.99
C TYR A 132 -15.70 -16.75 0.38
N LEU A 133 -16.45 -17.12 1.43
CA LEU A 133 -15.92 -17.26 2.78
C LEU A 133 -14.85 -18.36 2.88
N ALA A 134 -15.08 -19.51 2.25
CA ALA A 134 -14.10 -20.59 2.20
C ALA A 134 -12.81 -20.16 1.50
N ALA A 135 -12.92 -19.46 0.38
CA ALA A 135 -11.78 -18.92 -0.35
C ALA A 135 -11.05 -17.82 0.44
N ALA A 136 -11.79 -16.91 1.09
CA ALA A 136 -11.24 -15.86 1.93
C ALA A 136 -10.44 -16.42 3.10
N ALA A 137 -10.94 -17.47 3.75
CA ALA A 137 -10.22 -18.20 4.79
C ALA A 137 -8.93 -18.83 4.24
N LEU A 138 -9.03 -19.61 3.15
CA LEU A 138 -7.91 -20.32 2.56
C LEU A 138 -6.81 -19.37 2.08
N PHE A 139 -7.16 -18.40 1.23
CA PHE A 139 -6.20 -17.44 0.69
C PHE A 139 -5.68 -16.51 1.78
N GLY A 140 -6.51 -16.13 2.76
CA GLY A 140 -6.11 -15.24 3.85
C GLY A 140 -5.08 -15.90 4.77
N LEU A 141 -5.27 -17.18 5.10
CA LEU A 141 -4.31 -17.98 5.84
C LEU A 141 -3.01 -18.18 5.05
N ALA A 142 -3.11 -18.54 3.76
CA ALA A 142 -1.94 -18.71 2.90
C ALA A 142 -1.12 -17.40 2.76
N PHE A 143 -1.80 -16.27 2.60
CA PHE A 143 -1.18 -14.96 2.48
C PHE A 143 -0.52 -14.53 3.79
N THR A 144 -1.21 -14.73 4.93
CA THR A 144 -0.65 -14.48 6.27
C THR A 144 0.58 -15.36 6.53
N ALA A 145 0.54 -16.63 6.15
CA ALA A 145 1.68 -17.54 6.27
C ALA A 145 2.86 -17.10 5.39
N ALA A 146 2.62 -16.60 4.18
CA ALA A 146 3.66 -16.03 3.32
C ALA A 146 4.30 -14.77 3.96
N ALA A 147 3.48 -13.87 4.51
CA ALA A 147 3.95 -12.69 5.23
C ALA A 147 4.76 -13.05 6.49
N ALA A 148 4.33 -14.08 7.23
CA ALA A 148 5.05 -14.58 8.40
C ALA A 148 6.42 -15.16 8.02
N ARG A 149 6.48 -15.96 6.95
CA ARG A 149 7.73 -16.50 6.41
C ARG A 149 8.68 -15.39 5.98
N PHE A 150 8.18 -14.33 5.33
CA PHE A 150 8.98 -13.16 4.99
C PHE A 150 9.48 -12.40 6.24
N ARG A 151 8.65 -12.28 7.28
CA ARG A 151 9.02 -11.64 8.55
C ARG A 151 10.11 -12.41 9.31
N LEU A 152 10.08 -13.74 9.25
CA LEU A 152 11.08 -14.61 9.88
C LEU A 152 12.38 -14.63 9.07
N HIS A 153 12.26 -14.82 7.75
CA HIS A 153 13.39 -14.94 6.83
C HIS A 153 13.23 -13.97 5.66
N ARG A 154 13.81 -12.77 5.81
CA ARG A 154 13.72 -11.68 4.83
C ARG A 154 14.62 -11.94 3.63
N SER A 155 14.12 -12.68 2.66
CA SER A 155 14.78 -12.89 1.37
C SER A 155 13.93 -12.34 0.23
N ALA A 156 14.58 -12.03 -0.90
CA ALA A 156 13.89 -11.59 -2.11
C ALA A 156 12.84 -12.61 -2.59
N ALA A 157 13.13 -13.91 -2.48
CA ALA A 157 12.17 -14.96 -2.84
C ALA A 157 10.89 -14.91 -1.98
N ARG A 158 11.02 -14.68 -0.66
CA ARG A 158 9.86 -14.59 0.24
C ARG A 158 9.08 -13.29 0.06
N ALA A 159 9.77 -12.17 -0.15
CA ALA A 159 9.12 -10.91 -0.53
C ALA A 159 8.34 -11.06 -1.84
N ARG A 160 8.91 -11.72 -2.84
CA ARG A 160 8.24 -12.01 -4.11
C ARG A 160 7.01 -12.87 -3.94
N ALA A 161 7.04 -13.86 -3.04
CA ALA A 161 5.87 -14.67 -2.73
C ALA A 161 4.74 -13.83 -2.11
N VAL A 162 5.05 -12.90 -1.20
CA VAL A 162 4.06 -11.96 -0.64
C VAL A 162 3.54 -11.03 -1.74
N PHE A 163 4.41 -10.47 -2.57
CA PHE A 163 4.01 -9.59 -3.66
C PHE A 163 3.07 -10.28 -4.66
N LEU A 164 3.45 -11.45 -5.18
CA LEU A 164 2.61 -12.22 -6.10
C LEU A 164 1.32 -12.71 -5.44
N GLY A 165 1.41 -13.15 -4.18
CA GLY A 165 0.24 -13.52 -3.38
C GLY A 165 -0.75 -12.36 -3.25
N SER A 166 -0.26 -11.15 -2.99
CA SER A 166 -1.11 -9.95 -2.91
C SER A 166 -1.76 -9.62 -4.26
N LEU A 167 -1.04 -9.77 -5.38
CA LEU A 167 -1.58 -9.52 -6.71
C LEU A 167 -2.68 -10.52 -7.09
N ALA A 168 -2.58 -11.78 -6.64
CA ALA A 168 -3.62 -12.78 -6.85
C ALA A 168 -4.81 -12.63 -5.87
N TYR A 169 -4.54 -12.22 -4.63
CA TYR A 169 -5.53 -12.19 -3.55
C TYR A 169 -6.77 -11.34 -3.88
N LEU A 170 -6.56 -10.10 -4.31
CA LEU A 170 -7.63 -9.14 -4.52
C LEU A 170 -8.52 -9.50 -5.72
N PRO A 171 -7.97 -9.82 -6.92
CA PRO A 171 -8.78 -10.27 -8.05
C PRO A 171 -9.56 -11.55 -7.78
N LEU A 172 -8.98 -12.51 -7.03
CA LEU A 172 -9.67 -13.74 -6.68
C LEU A 172 -10.89 -13.47 -5.79
N LEU A 173 -10.73 -12.65 -4.74
CA LEU A 173 -11.85 -12.30 -3.87
C LEU A 173 -12.94 -11.50 -4.59
N TRP A 174 -12.56 -10.49 -5.38
CA TRP A 174 -13.54 -9.73 -6.16
C TRP A 174 -14.22 -10.57 -7.21
N GLY A 175 -13.47 -11.42 -7.92
CA GLY A 175 -14.02 -12.36 -8.89
C GLY A 175 -15.03 -13.31 -8.26
N LEU A 176 -14.73 -13.84 -7.08
CA LEU A 176 -15.66 -14.71 -6.35
C LEU A 176 -16.93 -13.99 -5.92
N LEU A 177 -16.84 -12.74 -5.46
CA LEU A 177 -18.03 -11.94 -5.14
C LEU A 177 -18.92 -11.73 -6.36
N VAL A 178 -18.32 -11.45 -7.52
CA VAL A 178 -19.06 -11.29 -8.78
C VAL A 178 -19.69 -12.61 -9.21
N VAL A 179 -18.93 -13.71 -9.18
CA VAL A 179 -19.40 -15.04 -9.54
C VAL A 179 -20.57 -15.46 -8.64
N GLU A 180 -20.41 -15.37 -7.33
CA GLU A 180 -21.44 -15.79 -6.38
C GLU A 180 -22.69 -14.91 -6.44
N ARG A 181 -22.58 -13.66 -6.88
CA ARG A 181 -23.74 -12.79 -7.11
C ARG A 181 -24.45 -13.06 -8.44
N ALA A 182 -23.77 -13.71 -9.39
CA ALA A 182 -24.31 -14.05 -10.70
C ALA A 182 -25.12 -15.35 -10.70
N PHE A 183 -25.02 -16.15 -9.63
CA PHE A 183 -25.75 -17.40 -9.41
C PHE A 183 -26.72 -17.26 -8.22
#